data_AF-A0A837JAE6-F1
#
_entry.id   AF-A0A837JAE6-F1
#
_cell.length_a   1.000
_cell.length_b   1.000
_cell.length_c   1.000
_cell.angle_alpha   90.00
_cell.angle_beta   90.00
_cell.angle_gamma   90.00
#
_symmetry.space_group_name_H-M   'P 1'
#
loop_
_entity.id
_entity.type
_entity.pdbx_description
1 polymer ?
#
loop_
_entity_poly.entity_id
_entity_poly.type
_entity_poly.pdbx_seq_one_letter_code
_entity_poly.pdbx_strand_id
1 'polypeptide(L)'
;MILNDKEINKLVKFTNKFIDEKVESFKFLSSDIIENELKNIQVDFQHQNYTLFADLCDDVIFENIENYSENYMNENHIVNIENLAKLVFENYIIKLRFLLKNNSLILDNEKNIFENVEKLKLMKEKEYLTSEEVSTLYQIKKDKLLDLRTKKKLKYFQEEENGKVLFAKKDVEEFMKTYTF
;
A
#
# COMPACT_ATOMS: atom_id res chain seq x y z
N MET A 1 28.63 -24.63 22.11
CA MET A 1 28.30 -23.46 22.96
C MET A 1 26.89 -23.01 22.62
N ILE A 2 26.01 -22.81 23.61
CA ILE A 2 24.70 -22.17 23.38
C ILE A 2 24.90 -20.66 23.42
N LEU A 3 24.43 -19.95 22.39
CA LEU A 3 24.48 -18.50 22.33
C LEU A 3 23.37 -17.91 23.20
N ASN A 4 23.65 -16.81 23.87
CA ASN A 4 22.63 -16.09 24.63
C ASN A 4 21.75 -15.22 23.70
N ASP A 5 20.61 -14.75 24.21
CA ASP A 5 19.67 -13.93 23.45
C ASP A 5 20.30 -12.67 22.84
N LYS A 6 21.27 -12.04 23.52
CA LYS A 6 21.93 -10.84 23.00
C LYS A 6 22.83 -11.16 21.81
N GLU A 7 23.49 -12.31 21.84
CA GLU A 7 24.33 -12.79 20.74
C GLU A 7 23.45 -13.16 19.54
N ILE A 8 22.41 -13.96 19.74
CA ILE A 8 21.45 -14.32 18.70
C ILE A 8 20.81 -13.08 18.06
N ASN A 9 20.33 -12.11 18.87
CA ASN A 9 19.73 -10.89 18.34
C ASN A 9 20.72 -10.04 17.52
N LYS A 10 22.01 -10.03 17.87
CA LYS A 10 23.02 -9.34 17.06
C LYS A 10 23.20 -10.01 15.69
N LEU A 11 22.97 -11.31 15.58
CA LEU A 11 23.12 -12.05 14.32
C LEU A 11 21.99 -11.77 13.33
N VAL A 12 20.78 -11.43 13.82
CA VAL A 12 19.62 -11.07 12.97
C VAL A 12 19.96 -9.96 11.98
N LYS A 13 20.85 -9.02 12.34
CA LYS A 13 21.23 -7.93 11.43
C LYS A 13 21.92 -8.42 10.15
N PHE A 14 22.60 -9.57 10.21
CA PHE A 14 23.32 -10.15 9.07
C PHE A 14 22.38 -10.92 8.13
N THR A 15 21.23 -11.37 8.62
CA THR A 15 20.21 -12.04 7.80
C THR A 15 19.32 -11.03 7.06
N ASN A 16 19.23 -9.78 7.56
CA ASN A 16 18.32 -8.76 7.03
C ASN A 16 18.43 -8.56 5.52
N LYS A 17 19.66 -8.51 4.98
CA LYS A 17 19.88 -8.30 3.54
C LYS A 17 19.19 -9.39 2.71
N PHE A 18 19.38 -10.65 3.07
CA PHE A 18 18.74 -11.78 2.38
C PHE A 18 17.21 -11.71 2.50
N ILE A 19 16.70 -11.38 3.69
CA ILE A 19 15.26 -11.24 3.89
C ILE A 19 14.68 -10.09 3.07
N ASP A 20 15.38 -8.96 2.99
CA ASP A 20 14.96 -7.82 2.16
C ASP A 20 14.94 -8.18 0.68
N GLU A 21 15.97 -8.86 0.17
CA GLU A 21 16.01 -9.35 -1.22
C GLU A 21 14.88 -10.35 -1.50
N LYS A 22 14.62 -11.26 -0.57
CA LYS A 22 13.53 -12.23 -0.69
C LYS A 22 12.17 -11.53 -0.71
N VAL A 23 11.93 -10.56 0.17
CA VAL A 23 10.67 -9.78 0.19
C VAL A 23 10.52 -8.90 -1.05
N GLU A 24 11.60 -8.30 -1.55
CA GLU A 24 11.58 -7.47 -2.76
C GLU A 24 11.12 -8.28 -3.98
N SER A 25 11.41 -9.59 -4.03
CA SER A 25 10.92 -10.47 -5.09
C SER A 25 9.38 -10.55 -5.17
N PHE A 26 8.69 -10.23 -4.08
CA PHE A 26 7.22 -10.20 -4.00
C PHE A 26 6.61 -8.83 -4.32
N LYS A 27 7.41 -7.77 -4.47
CA LYS A 27 6.93 -6.38 -4.54
C LYS A 27 5.93 -6.11 -5.66
N PHE A 28 6.10 -6.78 -6.79
CA PHE A 28 5.26 -6.61 -7.98
C PHE A 28 4.29 -7.78 -8.20
N LEU A 29 4.20 -8.70 -7.23
CA LEU A 29 3.28 -9.83 -7.30
C LEU A 29 1.90 -9.44 -6.76
N SER A 30 0.87 -10.22 -7.12
CA SER A 30 -0.48 -9.99 -6.62
C SER A 30 -0.57 -10.24 -5.12
N SER A 31 -1.49 -9.56 -4.45
CA SER A 31 -1.76 -9.73 -3.01
C SER A 31 -2.05 -11.19 -2.66
N ASP A 32 -2.77 -11.94 -3.52
CA ASP A 32 -3.08 -13.36 -3.30
C ASP A 32 -1.82 -14.23 -3.21
N ILE A 33 -0.79 -13.93 -4.01
CA ILE A 33 0.48 -14.66 -3.97
C ILE A 33 1.20 -14.37 -2.64
N ILE A 34 1.22 -13.10 -2.24
CA ILE A 34 1.83 -12.67 -0.97
C ILE A 34 1.09 -13.32 0.21
N GLU A 35 -0.24 -13.35 0.19
CA GLU A 35 -1.05 -13.99 1.23
C GLU A 35 -0.82 -15.50 1.33
N ASN A 36 -0.69 -16.18 0.20
CA ASN A 36 -0.40 -17.62 0.18
C ASN A 36 0.99 -17.92 0.75
N GLU A 37 2.01 -17.15 0.37
CA GLU A 37 3.33 -17.26 1.00
C GLU A 37 3.24 -17.03 2.51
N LEU A 38 2.53 -15.99 2.94
CA LEU A 38 2.35 -15.65 4.35
C LEU A 38 1.67 -16.79 5.13
N LYS A 39 0.66 -17.44 4.53
CA LYS A 39 0.00 -18.62 5.12
C LYS A 39 0.96 -19.79 5.25
N ASN A 40 1.70 -20.12 4.20
CA ASN A 40 2.66 -21.23 4.22
C ASN A 40 3.73 -21.03 5.29
N ILE A 41 4.33 -19.84 5.34
CA ILE A 41 5.36 -19.49 6.32
C ILE A 41 4.82 -19.50 7.75
N GLN A 42 3.58 -19.07 7.96
CA GLN A 42 2.95 -19.14 9.28
C GLN A 42 2.69 -20.58 9.72
N VAL A 43 2.29 -21.46 8.80
CA VAL A 43 2.14 -22.90 9.09
C VAL A 43 3.50 -23.47 9.50
N ASP A 44 4.55 -23.21 8.75
CA ASP A 44 5.90 -23.67 9.09
C ASP A 44 6.35 -23.13 10.47
N PHE A 45 6.12 -21.85 10.74
CA PHE A 45 6.44 -21.23 12.02
C PHE A 45 5.67 -21.85 13.20
N GLN A 46 4.38 -22.12 13.04
CA GLN A 46 3.55 -22.77 14.07
C GLN A 46 4.00 -24.19 14.40
N HIS A 47 4.45 -24.93 13.38
CA HIS A 47 4.98 -26.28 13.54
C HIS A 47 6.47 -26.30 13.92
N GLN A 48 7.09 -25.12 14.15
CA GLN A 48 8.51 -24.98 14.43
C GLN A 48 9.41 -25.58 13.33
N ASN A 49 8.91 -25.61 12.09
CA ASN A 49 9.66 -26.05 10.93
C ASN A 49 10.48 -24.89 10.38
N TYR A 50 11.71 -24.72 10.87
CA TYR A 50 12.56 -23.60 10.50
C TYR A 50 13.50 -23.87 9.32
N THR A 51 13.29 -24.99 8.60
CA THR A 51 14.17 -25.48 7.53
C THR A 51 14.45 -24.43 6.45
N LEU A 52 13.47 -23.57 6.15
CA LEU A 52 13.59 -22.54 5.09
C LEU A 52 14.77 -21.58 5.28
N PHE A 53 15.12 -21.27 6.53
CA PHE A 53 16.21 -20.34 6.85
C PHE A 53 17.35 -21.01 7.62
N ALA A 54 17.33 -22.34 7.75
CA ALA A 54 18.34 -23.06 8.52
C ALA A 54 19.74 -22.86 7.95
N ASP A 55 19.92 -23.05 6.64
CA ASP A 55 21.21 -22.88 5.96
C ASP A 55 21.74 -21.45 6.10
N LEU A 56 20.89 -20.43 5.89
CA LEU A 56 21.25 -19.03 6.10
C LEU A 56 21.71 -18.76 7.54
N CYS A 57 21.03 -19.36 8.52
CA CYS A 57 21.38 -19.17 9.92
C CYS A 57 22.68 -19.89 10.28
N ASP A 58 22.93 -21.07 9.71
CA ASP A 58 24.20 -21.78 9.84
C ASP A 58 25.36 -20.92 9.33
N ASP A 59 25.26 -20.44 8.09
CA ASP A 59 26.27 -19.57 7.48
C ASP A 59 26.53 -18.33 8.33
N VAL A 60 25.47 -17.63 8.77
CA VAL A 60 25.60 -16.43 9.58
C VAL A 60 26.25 -16.71 10.93
N ILE A 61 25.89 -17.81 11.60
CA ILE A 61 26.51 -18.18 12.87
C ILE A 61 27.99 -18.52 12.66
N PHE A 62 28.29 -19.33 11.64
CA PHE A 62 29.64 -19.77 11.31
C PHE A 62 30.58 -18.59 11.00
N GLU A 63 30.11 -17.63 10.20
CA GLU A 63 30.91 -16.48 9.76
C GLU A 63 31.13 -15.43 10.86
N ASN A 64 30.21 -15.32 11.83
CA ASN A 64 30.17 -14.17 12.74
C ASN A 64 30.46 -14.52 14.20
N ILE A 65 30.64 -15.80 14.55
CA ILE A 65 31.06 -16.23 15.89
C ILE A 65 32.49 -16.77 15.84
N GLU A 66 33.40 -16.09 16.54
CA GLU A 66 34.81 -16.51 16.65
C GLU A 66 34.94 -17.88 17.33
N ASN A 67 35.85 -18.71 16.83
CA ASN A 67 36.15 -20.06 17.34
C ASN A 67 34.95 -21.01 17.36
N TYR A 68 33.89 -20.73 16.59
CA TYR A 68 32.68 -21.56 16.55
C TYR A 68 32.94 -22.94 15.92
N SER A 69 33.87 -23.03 14.97
CA SER A 69 34.24 -24.25 14.22
C SER A 69 34.77 -25.40 15.08
N GLU A 70 35.28 -25.14 16.29
CA GLU A 70 35.81 -26.19 17.18
C GLU A 70 34.70 -27.01 17.88
N ASN A 71 33.43 -26.58 17.78
CA ASN A 71 32.28 -27.17 18.47
C ASN A 71 31.18 -27.73 17.51
N TYR A 72 31.52 -27.98 16.25
CA TYR A 72 30.59 -28.21 15.13
C TYR A 72 29.67 -29.46 15.24
N MET A 73 29.89 -30.35 16.22
CA MET A 73 29.17 -31.63 16.36
C MET A 73 28.35 -31.71 17.66
N ASN A 74 27.52 -30.72 17.95
CA ASN A 74 26.76 -30.71 19.20
C ASN A 74 25.33 -30.20 18.99
N GLU A 75 24.36 -30.82 19.68
CA GLU A 75 22.95 -30.42 19.75
C GLU A 75 22.78 -28.90 19.99
N ASN A 76 23.75 -28.30 20.70
CA ASN A 76 23.82 -26.86 20.92
C ASN A 76 23.85 -26.01 19.63
N HIS A 77 24.46 -26.48 18.56
CA HIS A 77 24.52 -25.75 17.29
C HIS A 77 23.17 -25.72 16.59
N ILE A 78 22.48 -26.87 16.59
CA ILE A 78 21.11 -26.99 16.07
C ILE A 78 20.20 -26.03 16.84
N VAL A 79 20.31 -26.01 18.17
CA VAL A 79 19.56 -25.07 19.03
C VAL A 79 19.85 -23.61 18.66
N ASN A 80 21.09 -23.24 18.38
CA ASN A 80 21.43 -21.87 17.96
C ASN A 80 20.84 -21.51 16.59
N ILE A 81 20.89 -22.45 15.62
CA ILE A 81 20.27 -22.29 14.30
C ILE A 81 18.77 -22.09 14.47
N GLU A 82 18.09 -22.94 15.24
CA GLU A 82 16.66 -22.85 15.49
C GLU A 82 16.27 -21.51 16.13
N ASN A 83 17.02 -21.07 17.16
CA ASN A 83 16.77 -19.81 17.84
C ASN A 83 16.92 -18.61 16.91
N LEU A 84 17.96 -18.59 16.06
CA LEU A 84 18.15 -17.53 15.08
C LEU A 84 17.07 -17.60 13.99
N ALA A 85 16.82 -18.78 13.44
CA ALA A 85 15.86 -18.98 12.37
C ALA A 85 14.45 -18.56 12.79
N LYS A 86 14.05 -18.84 14.04
CA LYS A 86 12.80 -18.33 14.60
C LYS A 86 12.67 -16.81 14.46
N LEU A 87 13.69 -16.04 14.84
CA LEU A 87 13.69 -14.58 14.71
C LEU A 87 13.68 -14.13 13.24
N VAL A 88 14.36 -14.88 12.37
CA VAL A 88 14.36 -14.63 10.92
C VAL A 88 12.97 -14.84 10.31
N PHE A 89 12.28 -15.92 10.70
CA PHE A 89 10.89 -16.16 10.33
C PHE A 89 9.98 -15.03 10.77
N GLU A 90 10.06 -14.60 12.04
CA GLU A 90 9.26 -13.49 12.57
C GLU A 90 9.49 -12.20 11.75
N ASN A 91 10.75 -11.87 11.45
CA ASN A 91 11.11 -10.72 10.64
C ASN A 91 10.55 -10.80 9.22
N TYR A 92 10.68 -11.97 8.56
CA TYR A 92 10.14 -12.20 7.22
C TYR A 92 8.61 -12.04 7.18
N ILE A 93 7.90 -12.64 8.15
CA ILE A 93 6.44 -12.51 8.30
C ILE A 93 6.04 -11.03 8.45
N ILE A 94 6.74 -10.28 9.31
CA ILE A 94 6.46 -8.85 9.53
C ILE A 94 6.61 -8.06 8.22
N LYS A 95 7.69 -8.29 7.47
CA LYS A 95 7.96 -7.59 6.21
C LYS A 95 6.94 -7.95 5.12
N LEU A 96 6.56 -9.22 4.98
CA LEU A 96 5.48 -9.63 4.06
C LEU A 96 4.14 -8.98 4.42
N ARG A 97 3.78 -8.91 5.71
CA ARG A 97 2.57 -8.22 6.17
C ARG A 97 2.58 -6.73 5.83
N PHE A 98 3.73 -6.08 6.00
CA PHE A 98 3.90 -4.67 5.64
C PHE A 98 3.74 -4.45 4.13
N LEU A 99 4.35 -5.31 3.31
CA LEU A 99 4.20 -5.27 1.86
C LEU A 99 2.73 -5.42 1.43
N LEU A 100 2.03 -6.41 1.97
CA LEU A 100 0.60 -6.65 1.67
C LEU A 100 -0.27 -5.41 1.98
N LYS A 101 -0.04 -4.79 3.14
CA LYS A 101 -0.77 -3.57 3.55
C LYS A 101 -0.49 -2.38 2.63
N ASN A 102 0.73 -2.25 2.13
CA ASN A 102 1.05 -1.18 1.19
C ASN A 102 0.41 -1.41 -0.18
N ASN A 103 0.40 -2.65 -0.66
CA ASN A 103 -0.27 -3.00 -1.91
C ASN A 103 -1.77 -2.72 -1.85
N SER A 104 -2.44 -3.01 -0.73
CA SER A 104 -3.86 -2.69 -0.56
C SER A 104 -4.13 -1.17 -0.60
N LEU A 105 -3.28 -0.38 0.07
CA LEU A 105 -3.41 1.09 0.07
C LEU A 105 -3.23 1.70 -1.33
N ILE A 106 -2.34 1.15 -2.14
CA ILE A 106 -2.13 1.60 -3.52
C ILE A 106 -3.36 1.27 -4.37
N LEU A 107 -3.86 0.04 -4.29
CA LEU A 107 -5.06 -0.40 -5.03
C LEU A 107 -6.29 0.43 -4.67
N ASP A 108 -6.50 0.74 -3.39
CA ASP A 108 -7.62 1.59 -2.94
C ASP A 108 -7.51 3.01 -3.52
N ASN A 109 -6.29 3.58 -3.53
CA ASN A 109 -6.06 4.89 -4.12
C ASN A 109 -6.28 4.89 -5.64
N GLU A 110 -5.79 3.88 -6.36
CA GLU A 110 -6.01 3.74 -7.80
C GLU A 110 -7.49 3.58 -8.15
N LYS A 111 -8.23 2.78 -7.38
CA LYS A 111 -9.67 2.63 -7.52
C LYS A 111 -10.40 3.94 -7.30
N ASN A 112 -10.05 4.68 -6.25
CA ASN A 112 -10.62 6.01 -5.98
C ASN A 112 -10.34 6.99 -7.13
N ILE A 113 -9.13 6.97 -7.70
CA ILE A 113 -8.78 7.79 -8.86
C ILE A 113 -9.63 7.38 -10.07
N PHE A 114 -9.75 6.09 -10.36
CA PHE A 114 -10.53 5.58 -11.48
C PHE A 114 -12.01 5.95 -11.37
N GLU A 115 -12.63 5.73 -10.21
CA GLU A 115 -14.01 6.12 -9.94
C GLU A 115 -14.22 7.63 -10.10
N ASN A 116 -13.25 8.44 -9.66
CA ASN A 116 -13.31 9.90 -9.85
C ASN A 116 -13.19 10.29 -11.33
N VAL A 117 -12.33 9.63 -12.10
CA VAL A 117 -12.21 9.84 -13.56
C VAL A 117 -13.51 9.44 -14.27
N GLU A 118 -14.12 8.33 -13.88
CA GLU A 118 -15.39 7.87 -14.45
C GLU A 118 -16.54 8.84 -14.14
N LYS A 119 -16.64 9.29 -12.88
CA LYS A 119 -17.59 10.34 -12.48
C LYS A 119 -17.40 11.61 -13.33
N LEU A 120 -16.16 12.06 -13.53
CA LEU A 120 -15.87 13.24 -14.36
C LEU A 120 -16.25 13.04 -15.83
N LYS A 121 -16.04 11.84 -16.39
CA LYS A 121 -16.49 11.52 -17.76
C LYS A 121 -18.01 11.61 -17.88
N LEU A 122 -18.74 10.97 -16.97
CA LEU A 122 -20.20 11.01 -16.94
C LEU A 122 -20.73 12.44 -16.78
N MET A 123 -20.11 13.25 -15.91
CA MET A 123 -20.48 14.66 -15.75
C MET A 123 -20.25 15.46 -17.05
N LYS A 124 -19.16 15.19 -17.79
CA LYS A 124 -18.88 15.88 -19.07
C LYS A 124 -19.88 15.54 -20.17
N GLU A 125 -20.54 14.39 -20.10
CA GLU A 125 -21.54 13.96 -21.09
C GLU A 125 -22.92 14.61 -20.86
N LYS A 126 -23.18 15.16 -19.67
CA LYS A 126 -24.45 15.81 -19.35
C LYS A 126 -24.64 17.11 -20.13
N GLU A 127 -25.88 17.35 -20.56
CA GLU A 127 -26.28 18.63 -21.15
C GLU A 127 -26.45 19.72 -20.08
N TYR A 128 -26.84 19.32 -18.87
CA TYR A 128 -27.09 20.21 -17.74
C TYR A 128 -26.29 19.78 -16.51
N LEU A 129 -25.70 20.75 -15.82
CA LEU A 129 -24.81 20.55 -14.69
C LEU A 129 -25.35 21.23 -13.43
N THR A 130 -25.24 20.59 -12.28
CA THR A 130 -25.51 21.20 -10.99
C THR A 130 -24.38 22.16 -10.57
N SER A 131 -24.63 23.04 -9.59
CA SER A 131 -23.59 23.90 -9.00
C SER A 131 -22.36 23.12 -8.52
N GLU A 132 -22.56 21.89 -8.03
CA GLU A 132 -21.47 21.01 -7.58
C GLU A 132 -20.62 20.50 -8.74
N GLU A 133 -21.27 20.07 -9.82
CA GLU A 133 -20.60 19.56 -11.00
C GLU A 133 -19.88 20.68 -11.75
N VAL A 134 -20.46 21.88 -11.84
CA VAL A 134 -19.79 23.06 -12.41
C VAL A 134 -18.56 23.43 -11.58
N SER A 135 -18.69 23.43 -10.25
CA SER A 135 -17.57 23.70 -9.36
C SER A 135 -16.44 22.69 -9.51
N THR A 136 -16.80 21.41 -9.66
CA THR A 136 -15.84 20.30 -9.82
C THR A 136 -15.16 20.33 -11.19
N LEU A 137 -15.91 20.49 -12.29
CA LEU A 137 -15.38 20.44 -13.66
C LEU A 137 -14.55 21.67 -14.04
N TYR A 138 -15.01 22.86 -13.63
CA TYR A 138 -14.41 24.14 -14.06
C TYR A 138 -13.64 24.84 -12.94
N GLN A 139 -13.51 24.18 -11.77
CA GLN A 139 -12.77 24.67 -10.60
C GLN A 139 -13.24 26.06 -10.10
N ILE A 140 -14.50 26.41 -10.34
CA ILE A 140 -15.12 27.63 -9.81
C ILE A 140 -15.63 27.34 -8.40
N LYS A 141 -15.26 28.14 -7.39
CA LYS A 141 -15.81 27.99 -6.03
C LYS A 141 -17.33 28.18 -6.03
N LYS A 142 -18.05 27.39 -5.21
CA LYS A 142 -19.51 27.50 -5.06
C LYS A 142 -19.98 28.92 -4.72
N ASP A 143 -19.26 29.63 -3.86
CA ASP A 143 -19.60 31.02 -3.49
C ASP A 143 -19.51 31.98 -4.68
N LYS A 144 -18.49 31.80 -5.53
CA LYS A 144 -18.37 32.55 -6.78
C LYS A 144 -19.50 32.21 -7.76
N LEU A 145 -19.89 30.95 -7.85
CA LEU A 145 -21.05 30.52 -8.66
C LEU A 145 -22.34 31.17 -8.17
N LEU A 146 -22.54 31.26 -6.85
CA LEU A 146 -23.68 31.95 -6.25
C LEU A 146 -23.66 33.46 -6.61
N ASP A 147 -22.51 34.11 -6.53
CA ASP A 147 -22.34 35.52 -6.95
C ASP A 147 -22.61 35.74 -8.43
N LEU A 148 -22.17 34.82 -9.29
CA LEU A 148 -22.44 34.88 -10.74
C LEU A 148 -23.94 34.74 -11.03
N ARG A 149 -24.63 33.90 -10.24
CA ARG A 149 -26.07 33.70 -10.30
C ARG A 149 -26.83 34.96 -9.88
N THR A 150 -26.51 35.52 -8.71
CA THR A 150 -27.19 36.71 -8.17
C THR A 150 -26.99 37.93 -9.07
N LYS A 151 -25.81 38.06 -9.67
CA LYS A 151 -25.50 39.13 -10.65
C LYS A 151 -26.04 38.85 -12.06
N LYS A 152 -26.78 37.75 -12.27
CA LYS A 152 -27.35 37.32 -13.57
C LYS A 152 -26.30 37.23 -14.68
N LYS A 153 -25.04 36.93 -14.33
CA LYS A 153 -23.92 36.79 -15.29
C LYS A 153 -23.86 35.41 -15.93
N LEU A 154 -24.42 34.40 -15.26
CA LEU A 154 -24.51 33.03 -15.75
C LEU A 154 -25.97 32.58 -15.69
N LYS A 155 -26.50 32.07 -16.81
CA LYS A 155 -27.86 31.58 -16.88
C LYS A 155 -28.00 30.28 -16.08
N TYR A 156 -29.13 30.13 -15.41
CA TYR A 156 -29.48 28.95 -14.64
C TYR A 156 -30.98 28.74 -14.69
N PHE A 157 -31.41 27.52 -14.39
CA PHE A 157 -32.80 27.20 -14.10
C PHE A 157 -32.89 26.35 -12.84
N GLN A 158 -34.06 26.34 -12.23
CA GLN A 158 -34.32 25.66 -10.98
C GLN A 158 -35.43 24.65 -11.21
N GLU A 159 -35.18 23.37 -10.90
CA GLU A 159 -36.23 22.36 -10.95
C GLU A 159 -37.25 22.61 -9.84
N GLU A 160 -38.54 22.59 -10.19
CA GLU A 160 -39.64 22.90 -9.28
C GLU A 160 -39.77 21.85 -8.15
N GLU A 161 -39.46 20.58 -8.42
CA GLU A 161 -39.66 19.50 -7.45
C GLU A 161 -38.63 19.49 -6.30
N ASN A 162 -37.39 19.89 -6.56
CA ASN A 162 -36.29 19.71 -5.60
C ASN A 162 -35.48 20.98 -5.31
N GLY A 163 -35.81 22.10 -5.96
CA GLY A 163 -35.07 23.36 -5.84
C GLY A 163 -33.62 23.28 -6.32
N LYS A 164 -33.26 22.22 -7.06
CA LYS A 164 -31.92 22.03 -7.61
C LYS A 164 -31.67 23.05 -8.71
N VAL A 165 -30.52 23.72 -8.61
CA VAL A 165 -30.06 24.71 -9.58
C VAL A 165 -29.21 24.02 -10.61
N LEU A 166 -29.60 24.19 -11.87
CA LEU A 166 -28.95 23.60 -13.04
C LEU A 166 -28.47 24.69 -13.99
N PHE A 167 -27.35 24.41 -14.63
CA PHE A 167 -26.70 25.25 -15.62
C PHE A 167 -26.59 24.49 -16.93
N ALA A 168 -26.97 25.10 -18.05
CA ALA A 168 -26.71 24.52 -19.36
C ALA A 168 -25.19 24.46 -19.57
N LYS A 169 -24.67 23.28 -19.92
CA LYS A 169 -23.23 23.08 -20.06
C LYS A 169 -22.61 24.03 -21.10
N LYS A 170 -23.29 24.23 -22.23
CA LYS A 170 -22.87 25.15 -23.30
C LYS A 170 -22.70 26.59 -22.79
N ASP A 171 -23.64 27.08 -21.99
CA ASP A 171 -23.60 28.43 -21.42
C ASP A 171 -22.42 28.58 -20.44
N VAL A 172 -22.14 27.54 -19.65
CA VAL A 172 -20.98 27.52 -18.74
C VAL A 172 -19.67 27.50 -19.53
N GLU A 173 -19.55 26.66 -20.57
CA GLU A 173 -18.36 26.59 -21.42
C GLU A 173 -18.09 27.92 -22.13
N GLU A 174 -19.13 28.56 -22.67
CA GLU A 174 -19.03 29.88 -23.30
C GLU A 174 -18.63 30.96 -22.30
N PHE A 175 -19.24 30.95 -21.11
CA PHE A 175 -18.83 31.84 -20.02
C PHE A 175 -17.37 31.64 -19.64
N MET A 176 -16.91 30.39 -19.49
CA MET A 176 -15.53 30.07 -19.10
C MET A 176 -14.49 30.54 -20.10
N LYS A 177 -14.81 30.57 -21.41
CA LYS A 177 -13.93 31.17 -22.44
C LYS A 177 -13.71 32.67 -22.23
N THR A 178 -14.69 33.37 -21.66
CA THR A 178 -14.60 34.81 -21.36
C THR A 178 -14.09 35.09 -19.94
N TYR A 179 -14.19 34.11 -19.05
CA TYR A 179 -13.87 34.23 -17.63
C TYR A 179 -12.42 33.84 -17.30
N THR A 180 -11.76 33.07 -18.17
CA THR A 180 -10.34 32.71 -18.01
C THR A 180 -9.45 33.90 -18.41
N PHE A 181 -8.77 34.46 -17.41
CA PHE A 181 -7.58 35.32 -17.56
C PHE A 181 -6.33 34.48 -17.29
#